data_AF-A0A9Q1BW61-F1
#
_entry.id   AF-A0A9Q1BW61-F1
#
_cell.length_a   1.000
_cell.length_b   1.000
_cell.length_c   1.000
_cell.angle_alpha   90.00
_cell.angle_beta   90.00
_cell.angle_gamma   90.00
#
_symmetry.space_group_name_H-M   'P 1'
#
loop_
_entity.id
_entity.type
_entity.pdbx_description
1 polymer ?
#
loop_
_entity_poly.entity_id
_entity_poly.type
_entity_poly.pdbx_seq_one_letter_code
_entity_poly.pdbx_strand_id
1 'polypeptide(L)'
;MVSVRHFSFYLFYILTGFFAFLQQTDGNEVTSSSTGTTTDKTYFFYKLTAYPRDCQEVLDQCPGRNLSGAFVIKPDGYPHPFEVYCNNSFDSGGWTVFMRRFDGSLVFSRKWNEYKKGFGYLSSEFWLGNEKLAFLTNQKRYELRIDVIFSNGSRAFVKHSYFRIRDEWSNYALSSTGNTTGNTGPWAPTCPTNMIYRNCTCERTCEAPTICQNNCQEIRGCICPNGFFLNGSDCVTPEECQCYSSSAGKVIPAGQSFINNQCSEVCTCNGNGLTCNNYNCDTNARCRTTREGGRCECNRGFLGDGLDCECNTQGYLVDGSRCRRPRDCDEVPSVAGYSGSGRYYILPSTWRAFWVYCNMSEGRWTVGNCYNFY
;
A
#
# COMPACT_ATOMS: atom_id res chain seq x y z
N MET A 1 18.97 16.56 10.90
CA MET A 1 18.77 17.48 9.75
C MET A 1 18.71 16.62 8.50
N VAL A 2 17.85 16.97 7.54
CA VAL A 2 17.73 16.23 6.27
C VAL A 2 17.76 17.20 5.10
N SER A 3 18.58 16.89 4.11
CA SER A 3 18.90 17.80 3.00
C SER A 3 19.11 17.06 1.70
N VAL A 4 18.87 17.77 0.59
CA VAL A 4 19.17 17.29 -0.76
C VAL A 4 20.16 18.22 -1.45
N ARG A 5 20.97 17.65 -2.33
CA ARG A 5 21.89 18.41 -3.18
C ARG A 5 21.91 17.81 -4.57
N HIS A 6 21.96 18.64 -5.61
CA HIS A 6 22.07 18.12 -6.96
C HIS A 6 23.50 17.64 -7.22
N PHE A 7 23.67 16.67 -8.12
CA PHE A 7 24.99 16.29 -8.61
C PHE A 7 25.48 17.35 -9.62
N SER A 8 26.51 18.12 -9.27
CA SER A 8 27.11 19.08 -10.20
C SER A 8 28.15 18.38 -11.08
N PHE A 9 27.83 18.19 -12.36
CA PHE A 9 28.74 17.60 -13.35
C PHE A 9 29.88 18.54 -13.77
N TYR A 10 29.91 19.79 -13.31
CA TYR A 10 30.93 20.77 -13.70
C TYR A 10 32.36 20.35 -13.31
N LEU A 11 32.53 19.65 -12.18
CA LEU A 11 33.84 19.11 -11.78
C LEU A 11 34.32 17.94 -12.64
N PHE A 12 33.40 17.18 -13.22
CA PHE A 12 33.74 16.05 -14.10
C PHE A 12 34.31 16.57 -15.43
N TYR A 13 33.71 17.62 -16.00
CA TYR A 13 34.18 18.25 -17.24
C TYR A 13 35.52 18.97 -17.09
N ILE A 14 35.81 19.59 -15.94
CA ILE A 14 37.11 20.26 -15.71
C ILE A 14 38.23 19.22 -15.60
N LEU A 15 38.01 18.09 -14.93
CA LEU A 15 38.99 17.01 -14.82
C LEU A 15 39.22 16.27 -16.15
N THR A 16 38.18 16.08 -16.97
CA THR A 16 38.34 15.48 -18.31
C THR A 16 38.90 16.48 -19.34
N GLY A 17 38.65 17.79 -19.17
CA GLY A 17 39.16 18.84 -20.03
C GLY A 17 40.64 19.18 -19.80
N PHE A 18 41.13 19.05 -18.56
CA PHE A 18 42.55 19.23 -18.23
C PHE A 18 43.45 18.16 -18.88
N PHE A 19 42.95 16.95 -19.08
CA PHE A 19 43.67 15.89 -19.79
C PHE A 19 43.75 16.12 -21.30
N ALA A 20 42.84 16.88 -21.89
CA ALA A 20 42.85 17.17 -23.34
C ALA A 20 43.85 18.27 -23.73
N PHE A 21 44.27 19.12 -22.79
CA PHE A 21 45.16 20.27 -23.07
C PHE A 21 46.66 19.98 -22.97
N LEU A 22 47.06 18.78 -22.52
CA LEU A 22 48.48 18.39 -22.40
C LEU A 22 49.01 17.53 -23.58
N GLN A 23 48.28 17.44 -24.70
CA GLN A 23 48.68 16.59 -25.84
C GLN A 23 48.81 17.29 -27.20
N GLN A 24 48.93 18.63 -27.25
CA GLN A 24 49.16 19.28 -28.55
C GLN A 24 50.24 20.36 -28.49
N THR A 25 51.48 19.90 -28.36
CA THR A 25 52.64 20.58 -28.96
C THR A 25 52.94 19.89 -30.29
N ASP A 26 52.70 20.57 -31.42
CA ASP A 26 53.67 20.68 -32.52
C ASP A 26 53.10 21.48 -33.71
N GLY A 27 53.88 22.51 -34.09
CA GLY A 27 54.08 23.09 -35.42
C GLY A 27 52.92 23.30 -36.39
N ASN A 28 52.60 24.57 -36.70
CA ASN A 28 53.09 25.22 -37.93
C ASN A 28 52.60 26.66 -38.07
N GLU A 29 53.55 27.57 -38.33
CA GLU A 29 53.31 28.89 -38.91
C GLU A 29 52.91 28.76 -40.38
N VAL A 30 51.84 29.45 -40.80
CA VAL A 30 51.70 29.97 -42.16
C VAL A 30 51.11 31.38 -42.06
N THR A 31 51.85 32.34 -42.60
CA THR A 31 51.48 33.75 -42.75
C THR A 31 50.63 33.96 -44.01
N SER A 32 49.57 34.80 -43.93
CA SER A 32 49.28 35.82 -44.95
C SER A 32 48.08 36.72 -44.60
N SER A 33 48.36 38.01 -44.74
CA SER A 33 47.51 39.21 -44.79
C SER A 33 46.20 39.09 -45.59
N SER A 34 45.09 39.67 -45.08
CA SER A 34 44.51 40.94 -45.59
C SER A 34 43.02 41.13 -45.20
N THR A 35 42.75 42.31 -44.63
CA THR A 35 41.56 43.18 -44.74
C THR A 35 40.15 42.59 -44.91
N GLY A 36 39.27 42.88 -43.94
CA GLY A 36 37.82 42.78 -44.15
C GLY A 36 37.01 42.82 -42.87
N THR A 37 36.59 44.01 -42.45
CA THR A 37 35.63 44.28 -41.38
C THR A 37 34.29 43.58 -41.63
N THR A 38 33.84 42.69 -40.73
CA THR A 38 32.48 42.62 -40.13
C THR A 38 32.52 41.53 -39.05
N THR A 39 32.53 41.90 -37.77
CA THR A 39 32.41 40.93 -36.67
C THR A 39 30.93 40.69 -36.40
N ASP A 40 30.41 39.60 -36.98
CA ASP A 40 29.12 39.03 -36.61
C ASP A 40 29.27 38.39 -35.22
N LYS A 41 29.01 39.17 -34.17
CA LYS A 41 29.00 38.67 -32.80
C LYS A 41 27.64 38.03 -32.54
N THR A 42 27.56 36.73 -32.71
CA THR A 42 26.44 35.91 -32.23
C THR A 42 26.39 35.95 -30.71
N TYR A 43 25.56 36.82 -30.15
CA TYR A 43 25.26 36.86 -28.72
C TYR A 43 24.36 35.65 -28.38
N PHE A 44 24.94 34.59 -27.82
CA PHE A 44 24.18 33.54 -27.13
C PHE A 44 23.55 34.15 -25.87
N PHE A 45 22.26 34.48 -25.95
CA PHE A 45 21.45 34.86 -24.79
C PHE A 45 21.25 33.65 -23.87
N TYR A 46 22.10 33.48 -22.85
CA TYR A 46 21.69 32.72 -21.68
C TYR A 46 20.62 33.53 -20.95
N LYS A 47 19.38 33.05 -20.96
CA LYS A 47 18.32 33.60 -20.13
C LYS A 47 18.71 33.33 -18.67
N LEU A 48 19.34 34.30 -18.00
CA LEU A 48 19.67 34.19 -16.58
C LEU A 48 18.33 34.01 -15.83
N THR A 49 18.10 32.84 -15.24
CA THR A 49 16.92 32.65 -14.38
C THR A 49 17.02 33.65 -13.24
N ALA A 50 15.95 34.43 -13.00
CA ALA A 50 15.95 35.49 -11.99
C ALA A 50 16.25 34.98 -10.56
N TYR A 51 16.12 33.67 -10.34
CA TYR A 51 16.38 33.00 -9.07
C TYR A 51 17.20 31.72 -9.29
N PRO A 52 18.10 31.35 -8.37
CA PRO A 52 18.73 30.03 -8.35
C PRO A 52 17.68 28.93 -8.12
N ARG A 53 17.88 27.74 -8.70
CA ARG A 53 16.92 26.63 -8.57
C ARG A 53 17.03 25.86 -7.26
N ASP A 54 18.19 25.90 -6.62
CA ASP A 54 18.50 25.23 -5.36
C ASP A 54 19.73 25.84 -4.69
N CYS A 55 20.07 25.33 -3.50
CA CYS A 55 21.21 25.82 -2.73
C CYS A 55 22.57 25.57 -3.37
N GLN A 56 22.70 24.64 -4.32
CA GLN A 56 23.96 24.45 -5.02
C GLN A 56 24.17 25.59 -6.02
N GLU A 57 23.13 26.02 -6.74
CA GLU A 57 23.22 27.22 -7.59
C GLU A 57 23.42 28.51 -6.78
N VAL A 58 22.84 28.59 -5.58
CA VAL A 58 23.14 29.70 -4.63
C VAL A 58 24.63 29.73 -4.30
N LEU A 59 25.23 28.58 -4.00
CA LEU A 59 26.65 28.47 -3.68
C LEU A 59 27.52 28.86 -4.88
N ASP A 60 27.18 28.38 -6.07
CA ASP A 60 27.93 28.64 -7.32
C ASP A 60 27.90 30.13 -7.71
N GLN A 61 26.80 30.85 -7.39
CA GLN A 61 26.67 32.29 -7.63
C GLN A 61 27.46 33.17 -6.67
N CYS A 62 27.89 32.63 -5.52
CA CYS A 62 28.60 33.38 -4.46
C CYS A 62 29.94 32.73 -4.08
N PRO A 63 30.90 32.60 -5.04
CA PRO A 63 32.19 31.98 -4.76
C PRO A 63 32.94 32.76 -3.66
N GLY A 64 33.38 32.05 -2.62
CA GLY A 64 34.11 32.62 -1.47
C GLY A 64 33.25 33.03 -0.27
N ARG A 65 31.91 32.97 -0.37
CA ARG A 65 30.98 33.16 0.77
C ARG A 65 30.30 31.84 1.12
N ASN A 66 30.97 31.00 1.90
CA ASN A 66 30.43 29.73 2.42
C ASN A 66 29.49 29.95 3.62
N LEU A 67 28.51 30.83 3.48
CA LEU A 67 27.54 31.14 4.54
C LEU A 67 26.35 30.18 4.47
N SER A 68 26.06 29.51 5.58
CA SER A 68 24.81 28.78 5.77
C SER A 68 23.72 29.77 6.20
N GLY A 69 22.51 29.64 5.66
CA GLY A 69 21.43 30.59 5.96
C GLY A 69 20.19 30.40 5.11
N ALA A 70 19.21 31.30 5.27
CA ALA A 70 18.01 31.32 4.45
C ALA A 70 18.27 32.03 3.13
N PHE A 71 17.87 31.42 2.02
CA PHE A 71 17.99 31.96 0.67
C PHE A 71 16.70 31.71 -0.12
N VAL A 72 16.44 32.55 -1.11
CA VAL A 72 15.30 32.41 -2.01
C VAL A 72 15.71 31.60 -3.22
N ILE A 73 14.97 30.53 -3.51
CA ILE A 73 15.15 29.70 -4.70
C ILE A 73 13.85 29.62 -5.51
N LYS A 74 13.96 29.22 -6.77
CA LYS A 74 12.82 28.88 -7.63
C LYS A 74 13.13 27.63 -8.45
N PRO A 75 12.75 26.44 -7.97
CA PRO A 75 12.85 25.21 -8.75
C PRO A 75 12.05 25.29 -10.06
N ASP A 76 12.50 24.54 -11.06
CA ASP A 76 11.83 24.46 -12.35
C ASP A 76 10.40 23.92 -12.20
N GLY A 77 9.44 24.58 -12.84
CA GLY A 77 8.01 24.22 -12.79
C GLY A 77 7.26 24.71 -11.55
N TYR A 78 7.93 25.11 -10.46
CA TYR A 78 7.24 25.63 -9.29
C TYR A 78 6.82 27.11 -9.51
N PRO A 79 5.56 27.49 -9.20
CA PRO A 79 4.99 28.74 -9.71
C PRO A 79 5.65 30.02 -9.16
N HIS A 80 6.03 30.02 -7.87
CA HIS A 80 6.54 31.20 -7.18
C HIS A 80 7.85 30.89 -6.43
N PRO A 81 8.82 31.80 -6.36
CA PRO A 81 10.03 31.60 -5.56
C PRO A 81 9.68 31.43 -4.07
N PHE A 82 10.50 30.69 -3.33
CA PHE A 82 10.32 30.45 -1.90
C PHE A 82 11.65 30.35 -1.15
N GLU A 83 11.60 30.58 0.15
CA GLU A 83 12.79 30.49 1.02
C GLU A 83 13.12 29.05 1.40
N VAL A 84 14.42 28.75 1.44
CA VAL A 84 15.00 27.50 1.92
C VAL A 84 16.20 27.79 2.81
N TYR A 85 16.52 26.84 3.69
CA TYR A 85 17.77 26.89 4.44
C TYR A 85 18.87 26.17 3.65
N CYS A 86 19.89 26.92 3.22
CA CYS A 86 21.09 26.38 2.58
C CYS A 86 22.15 26.08 3.64
N ASN A 87 22.67 24.85 3.62
CA ASN A 87 23.76 24.44 4.48
C ASN A 87 25.05 24.27 3.65
N ASN A 88 26.02 25.13 3.97
CA ASN A 88 27.34 25.18 3.34
C ASN A 88 28.47 24.70 4.26
N SER A 89 28.13 24.12 5.41
CA SER A 89 29.10 23.78 6.47
C SER A 89 29.75 22.40 6.31
N PHE A 90 29.24 21.54 5.44
CA PHE A 90 29.77 20.18 5.22
C PHE A 90 29.75 19.78 3.74
N ASP A 91 30.63 18.84 3.38
CA ASP A 91 30.79 18.30 2.02
C ASP A 91 30.79 19.38 0.94
N SER A 92 31.65 20.39 1.01
CA SER A 92 31.68 21.53 0.07
C SER A 92 30.39 22.37 -0.07
N GLY A 93 29.34 22.10 0.69
CA GLY A 93 28.09 22.86 0.71
C GLY A 93 27.10 22.53 -0.41
N GLY A 94 26.17 23.45 -0.64
CA GLY A 94 25.11 23.33 -1.64
C GLY A 94 23.87 22.56 -1.18
N TRP A 95 23.75 22.26 0.11
CA TRP A 95 22.68 21.43 0.66
C TRP A 95 21.41 22.24 0.90
N THR A 96 20.33 21.84 0.23
CA THR A 96 18.98 22.38 0.49
C THR A 96 18.33 21.58 1.60
N VAL A 97 18.19 22.17 2.79
CA VAL A 97 17.59 21.51 3.95
C VAL A 97 16.07 21.54 3.82
N PHE A 98 15.43 20.37 3.90
CA PHE A 98 13.97 20.26 3.81
C PHE A 98 13.29 19.76 5.10
N MET A 99 14.07 19.21 6.04
CA MET A 99 13.58 18.88 7.38
C MET A 99 14.65 19.15 8.44
N ARG A 100 14.27 19.79 9.54
CA ARG A 100 15.15 20.02 10.69
C ARG A 100 14.41 19.75 12.00
N ARG A 101 15.04 18.98 12.88
CA ARG A 101 14.62 18.66 14.26
C ARG A 101 15.81 18.82 15.20
N PHE A 102 15.63 19.41 16.36
CA PHE A 102 16.67 19.52 17.40
C PHE A 102 16.14 19.76 18.82
N ASP A 103 14.95 20.34 19.02
CA ASP A 103 14.44 20.70 20.35
C ASP A 103 13.02 20.18 20.65
N GLY A 104 12.32 19.63 19.66
CA GLY A 104 10.96 19.13 19.83
C GLY A 104 9.90 20.23 19.99
N SER A 105 10.23 21.49 19.73
CA SER A 105 9.31 22.64 19.83
C SER A 105 8.15 22.58 18.83
N LEU A 106 8.30 21.81 17.74
CA LEU A 106 7.31 21.68 16.69
C LEU A 106 6.72 20.26 16.66
N VAL A 107 5.39 20.18 16.70
CA VAL A 107 4.67 18.91 16.52
C VAL A 107 4.67 18.52 15.05
N PHE A 108 5.16 17.32 14.73
CA PHE A 108 5.20 16.78 13.36
C PHE A 108 4.00 15.86 13.03
N SER A 109 3.18 15.48 14.00
CA SER A 109 1.91 14.78 13.71
C SER A 109 0.89 15.76 13.12
N ARG A 110 0.89 15.89 11.78
CA ARG A 110 0.16 16.90 11.01
C ARG A 110 -0.70 16.28 9.92
N LYS A 111 -1.72 17.01 9.46
CA LYS A 111 -2.60 16.57 8.37
C LYS A 111 -1.91 16.65 7.01
N TRP A 112 -2.44 15.92 6.03
CA TRP A 112 -1.93 15.88 4.65
C TRP A 112 -1.63 17.27 4.05
N ASN A 113 -2.59 18.18 4.14
CA ASN A 113 -2.46 19.53 3.58
C ASN A 113 -1.35 20.37 4.25
N GLU A 114 -1.04 20.12 5.53
CA GLU A 114 0.09 20.77 6.22
C GLU A 114 1.42 20.20 5.71
N TYR A 115 1.53 18.88 5.56
CA TYR A 115 2.72 18.24 4.97
C TYR A 115 2.95 18.63 3.50
N LYS A 116 1.87 18.79 2.73
CA LYS A 116 1.91 19.31 1.35
C LYS A 116 2.55 20.70 1.28
N LYS A 117 2.05 21.64 2.10
CA LYS A 117 2.46 23.06 2.06
C LYS A 117 3.79 23.33 2.78
N GLY A 118 4.10 22.54 3.81
CA GLY A 118 5.19 22.79 4.75
C GLY A 118 4.72 23.54 6.00
N PHE A 119 5.52 23.42 7.06
CA PHE A 119 5.24 24.01 8.37
C PHE A 119 6.54 24.23 9.17
N GLY A 120 6.51 25.13 10.15
CA GLY A 120 7.67 25.53 10.94
C GLY A 120 8.43 26.73 10.36
N TYR A 121 9.61 27.01 10.90
CA TYR A 121 10.43 28.17 10.54
C TYR A 121 11.85 27.73 10.17
N LEU A 122 12.43 28.31 9.12
CA LEU A 122 13.77 27.93 8.62
C LEU A 122 14.89 28.16 9.65
N SER A 123 14.69 29.08 10.59
CA SER A 123 15.59 29.33 11.73
C SER A 123 15.43 28.34 12.89
N SER A 124 14.40 27.49 12.86
CA SER A 124 14.04 26.53 13.92
C SER A 124 13.73 25.14 13.31
N GLU A 125 12.83 24.36 13.93
CA GLU A 125 12.31 23.12 13.38
C GLU A 125 11.34 23.43 12.24
N PHE A 126 11.40 22.64 11.15
CA PHE A 126 10.50 22.79 10.01
C PHE A 126 10.44 21.55 9.13
N TRP A 127 9.39 21.52 8.31
CA TRP A 127 9.20 20.68 7.14
C TRP A 127 8.93 21.59 5.93
N LEU A 128 9.73 21.48 4.86
CA LEU A 128 9.67 22.40 3.72
C LEU A 128 8.32 22.35 2.98
N GLY A 129 7.73 21.16 2.88
CA GLY A 129 6.50 20.89 2.13
C GLY A 129 6.74 19.89 1.00
N ASN A 130 5.88 18.87 0.92
CA ASN A 130 6.01 17.79 -0.07
C ASN A 130 5.89 18.32 -1.51
N GLU A 131 5.03 19.32 -1.75
CA GLU A 131 4.88 19.90 -3.08
C GLU A 131 6.19 20.54 -3.55
N LYS A 132 6.78 21.41 -2.73
CA LYS A 132 8.06 22.06 -3.01
C LYS A 132 9.18 21.02 -3.21
N LEU A 133 9.21 19.99 -2.37
CA LEU A 133 10.20 18.93 -2.43
C LEU A 133 10.05 18.05 -3.69
N ALA A 134 8.82 17.84 -4.17
CA ALA A 134 8.56 17.12 -5.41
C ALA A 134 9.12 17.90 -6.59
N PHE A 135 8.80 19.18 -6.76
CA PHE A 135 9.40 19.99 -7.83
C PHE A 135 10.93 20.07 -7.71
N LEU A 136 11.45 20.27 -6.50
CA LEU A 136 12.90 20.33 -6.24
C LEU A 136 13.62 19.05 -6.65
N THR A 137 13.10 17.87 -6.31
CA THR A 137 13.80 16.59 -6.56
C THR A 137 13.55 16.00 -7.94
N ASN A 138 12.62 16.58 -8.72
CA ASN A 138 12.30 16.13 -10.08
C ASN A 138 12.98 16.96 -11.18
N GLN A 139 13.59 18.11 -10.86
CA GLN A 139 14.26 18.96 -11.86
C GLN A 139 15.65 18.45 -12.29
N LYS A 140 16.36 17.72 -11.41
CA LYS A 140 17.71 17.17 -11.62
C LYS A 140 17.91 15.90 -10.80
N ARG A 141 19.09 15.27 -10.90
CA ARG A 141 19.49 14.16 -10.02
C ARG A 141 19.97 14.71 -8.67
N TYR A 142 19.23 14.42 -7.61
CA TYR A 142 19.58 14.81 -6.24
C TYR A 142 20.10 13.63 -5.44
N GLU A 143 21.12 13.88 -4.62
CA GLU A 143 21.49 13.03 -3.49
C GLU A 143 20.80 13.52 -2.23
N LEU A 144 20.52 12.61 -1.30
CA LEU A 144 19.94 12.88 0.01
C LEU A 144 21.00 12.65 1.08
N ARG A 145 21.03 13.53 2.08
CA ARG A 145 21.84 13.37 3.29
C ARG A 145 20.98 13.58 4.55
N ILE A 146 21.11 12.65 5.48
CA ILE A 146 20.47 12.64 6.80
C ILE A 146 21.57 12.75 7.84
N ASP A 147 21.57 13.83 8.61
CA ASP A 147 22.48 14.04 9.74
C ASP A 147 21.73 13.88 11.07
N VAL A 148 22.27 13.06 11.97
CA VAL A 148 21.74 12.79 13.30
C VAL A 148 22.78 13.16 14.35
N ILE A 149 22.35 13.90 15.36
CA ILE A 149 23.13 14.15 16.58
C ILE A 149 22.42 13.40 17.70
N PHE A 150 23.13 12.51 18.36
CA PHE A 150 22.59 11.71 19.45
C PHE A 150 22.67 12.48 20.78
N SER A 151 21.91 12.02 21.78
CA SER A 151 21.89 12.62 23.13
C SER A 151 23.25 12.64 23.82
N ASN A 152 24.15 11.72 23.47
CA ASN A 152 25.54 11.68 23.95
C ASN A 152 26.49 12.64 23.18
N GLY A 153 25.95 13.47 22.27
CA GLY A 153 26.72 14.42 21.46
C GLY A 153 27.42 13.82 20.23
N SER A 154 27.40 12.49 20.04
CA SER A 154 27.95 11.85 18.85
C SER A 154 27.14 12.20 17.60
N ARG A 155 27.80 12.19 16.44
CA ARG A 155 27.23 12.60 15.15
C ARG A 155 27.35 11.45 14.15
N ALA A 156 26.26 11.16 13.46
CA ALA A 156 26.23 10.23 12.34
C ALA A 156 25.55 10.86 11.14
N PHE A 157 25.94 10.42 9.95
CA PHE A 157 25.24 10.77 8.72
C PHE A 157 25.05 9.56 7.82
N VAL A 158 23.96 9.60 7.05
CA VAL A 158 23.66 8.68 5.95
C VAL A 158 23.47 9.50 4.68
N LYS A 159 24.05 9.04 3.59
CA LYS A 159 23.84 9.57 2.24
C LYS A 159 23.21 8.52 1.36
N HIS A 160 22.31 8.97 0.51
CA HIS A 160 21.68 8.22 -0.55
C HIS A 160 22.04 8.90 -1.88
N SER A 161 22.69 8.17 -2.78
CA SER A 161 23.18 8.70 -4.07
C SER A 161 22.07 9.12 -5.04
N TYR A 162 20.81 8.84 -4.70
CA TYR A 162 19.65 9.32 -5.42
C TYR A 162 18.50 9.58 -4.44
N PHE A 163 17.66 10.57 -4.74
CA PHE A 163 16.44 10.82 -3.98
C PHE A 163 15.43 11.55 -4.85
N ARG A 164 14.23 10.98 -4.94
CA ARG A 164 13.12 11.53 -5.72
C ARG A 164 11.80 11.12 -5.11
N ILE A 165 10.91 12.09 -4.91
CA ILE A 165 9.52 11.84 -4.54
C ILE A 165 8.60 12.13 -5.73
N ARG A 166 7.48 11.44 -5.84
CA ARG A 166 6.48 11.69 -6.90
C ARG A 166 5.60 12.91 -6.58
N ASP A 167 4.67 13.20 -7.48
CA ASP A 167 3.67 14.26 -7.33
C ASP A 167 2.55 13.90 -6.34
N GLU A 168 1.62 14.83 -6.12
CA GLU A 168 0.47 14.64 -5.25
C GLU A 168 -0.46 13.50 -5.70
N TRP A 169 -0.70 13.36 -7.02
CA TRP A 169 -1.54 12.28 -7.56
C TRP A 169 -0.99 10.90 -7.23
N SER A 170 0.34 10.79 -7.16
CA SER A 170 1.07 9.60 -6.76
C SER A 170 1.38 9.57 -5.26
N ASN A 171 0.65 10.34 -4.45
CA ASN A 171 0.77 10.42 -2.99
C ASN A 171 2.19 10.76 -2.48
N TYR A 172 2.96 11.53 -3.24
CA TYR A 172 4.37 11.87 -2.93
C TYR A 172 5.25 10.65 -2.66
N ALA A 173 4.93 9.50 -3.27
CA ALA A 173 5.65 8.25 -3.04
C ALA A 173 7.15 8.39 -3.34
N LEU A 174 7.99 7.78 -2.49
CA LEU A 174 9.43 7.71 -2.69
C LEU A 174 9.73 6.80 -3.89
N SER A 175 10.45 7.30 -4.89
CA SER A 175 10.69 6.55 -6.12
C SER A 175 11.95 5.66 -6.05
N SER A 176 13.05 6.14 -5.46
CA SER A 176 14.32 5.40 -5.34
C SER A 176 15.32 6.18 -4.47
N THR A 177 16.21 5.46 -3.79
CA THR A 177 17.26 6.02 -2.91
C THR A 177 18.71 5.70 -3.36
N GLY A 178 18.89 4.93 -4.43
CA GLY A 178 20.21 4.54 -4.93
C GLY A 178 21.11 3.87 -3.86
N ASN A 179 22.42 3.94 -4.04
CA ASN A 179 23.40 3.42 -3.10
C ASN A 179 23.49 4.27 -1.82
N THR A 180 23.73 3.60 -0.70
CA THR A 180 23.84 4.21 0.62
C THR A 180 25.30 4.27 1.06
N THR A 181 25.75 5.42 1.57
CA THR A 181 27.06 5.59 2.22
C THR A 181 26.90 6.39 3.52
N GLY A 182 27.87 6.36 4.44
CA GLY A 182 27.76 7.15 5.66
C GLY A 182 28.69 6.69 6.77
N ASN A 183 28.79 7.50 7.82
CA ASN A 183 29.43 7.12 9.07
C ASN A 183 28.35 6.77 10.11
N THR A 184 27.43 5.89 9.73
CA THR A 184 26.61 5.23 10.74
C THR A 184 27.57 4.43 11.61
N GLY A 185 27.90 4.95 12.79
CA GLY A 185 28.47 4.11 13.82
C GLY A 185 27.57 2.89 14.04
N PRO A 186 28.05 1.84 14.71
CA PRO A 186 27.34 0.56 14.88
C PRO A 186 25.96 0.64 15.57
N TRP A 187 25.45 1.84 15.85
CA TRP A 187 24.24 2.15 16.63
C TRP A 187 23.06 2.63 15.78
N ALA A 188 23.22 2.83 14.47
CA ALA A 188 22.12 3.15 13.57
C ALA A 188 21.72 1.91 12.76
N PRO A 189 20.76 1.10 13.24
CA PRO A 189 20.22 0.00 12.47
C PRO A 189 19.58 0.57 11.21
N THR A 190 20.14 0.22 10.05
CA THR A 190 19.56 0.55 8.76
C THR A 190 18.52 -0.52 8.46
N CYS A 191 17.28 -0.10 8.28
CA CYS A 191 16.24 -1.01 7.81
C CYS A 191 16.25 -1.08 6.29
N PRO A 192 15.91 -2.25 5.71
CA PRO A 192 15.56 -2.36 4.30
C PRO A 192 14.49 -1.33 3.90
N THR A 193 14.40 -1.05 2.60
CA THR A 193 13.41 -0.10 2.06
C THR A 193 11.99 -0.49 2.51
N ASN A 194 11.16 0.51 2.83
CA ASN A 194 9.77 0.34 3.31
C ASN A 194 9.60 -0.35 4.68
N MET A 195 10.69 -0.60 5.43
CA MET A 195 10.64 -1.01 6.83
C MET A 195 10.91 0.14 7.79
N ILE A 196 10.43 0.01 9.03
CA ILE A 196 10.66 1.00 10.09
C ILE A 196 11.33 0.35 11.30
N TYR A 197 12.34 1.00 11.86
CA TYR A 197 12.98 0.56 13.09
C TYR A 197 12.16 1.00 14.30
N ARG A 198 11.54 0.06 15.01
CA ARG A 198 10.77 0.34 16.23
C ARG A 198 10.80 -0.85 17.19
N ASN A 199 10.11 -0.74 18.32
CA ASN A 199 9.88 -1.90 19.18
C ASN A 199 9.19 -2.99 18.35
N CYS A 200 9.71 -4.21 18.45
CA CYS A 200 9.15 -5.32 17.70
C CYS A 200 7.71 -5.56 18.14
N THR A 201 6.82 -5.52 17.16
CA THR A 201 5.43 -5.93 17.26
C THR A 201 5.23 -7.07 16.27
N CYS A 202 4.25 -7.93 16.51
CA CYS A 202 3.94 -9.00 15.56
C CYS A 202 3.62 -8.42 14.17
N GLU A 203 4.13 -9.07 13.14
CA GLU A 203 3.95 -8.67 11.74
C GLU A 203 2.98 -9.63 11.05
N ARG A 204 2.37 -9.16 9.97
CA ARG A 204 1.52 -9.99 9.10
C ARG A 204 2.25 -10.20 7.79
N THR A 205 2.19 -11.41 7.25
CA THR A 205 2.81 -11.77 5.97
C THR A 205 1.74 -11.91 4.89
N CYS A 206 2.10 -11.80 3.61
CA CYS A 206 1.14 -12.07 2.52
C CYS A 206 0.61 -13.52 2.57
N GLU A 207 1.39 -14.48 3.08
CA GLU A 207 0.98 -15.88 3.22
C GLU A 207 0.03 -16.12 4.40
N ALA A 208 0.25 -15.40 5.51
CA ALA A 208 -0.54 -15.49 6.72
C ALA A 208 -1.15 -14.12 7.09
N PRO A 209 -2.04 -13.59 6.24
CA PRO A 209 -2.49 -12.22 6.36
C PRO A 209 -3.45 -12.00 7.51
N THR A 210 -3.84 -13.03 8.27
CA THR A 210 -4.70 -12.97 9.46
C THR A 210 -3.96 -13.23 10.76
N ILE A 211 -2.80 -13.90 10.68
CA ILE A 211 -2.03 -14.36 11.83
C ILE A 211 -0.95 -13.32 12.13
N CYS A 212 -0.81 -12.97 13.40
CA CYS A 212 0.28 -12.12 13.84
C CYS A 212 1.48 -13.00 14.18
N GLN A 213 2.55 -12.93 13.39
CA GLN A 213 3.78 -13.69 13.60
C GLN A 213 4.83 -12.81 14.28
N ASN A 214 5.38 -13.29 15.40
CA ASN A 214 6.49 -12.63 16.10
C ASN A 214 7.81 -13.18 15.55
N ASN A 215 8.34 -12.56 14.50
CA ASN A 215 9.60 -13.00 13.86
C ASN A 215 10.84 -12.27 14.41
N CYS A 216 10.67 -11.37 15.38
CA CYS A 216 11.79 -10.70 16.02
C CYS A 216 12.43 -11.56 17.11
N GLN A 217 13.75 -11.67 17.08
CA GLN A 217 14.55 -12.25 18.18
C GLN A 217 14.94 -11.23 19.25
N GLU A 218 14.77 -9.92 18.99
CA GLU A 218 15.15 -8.82 19.89
C GLU A 218 13.97 -7.89 20.24
N ILE A 219 14.18 -7.00 21.22
CA ILE A 219 13.18 -6.02 21.70
C ILE A 219 12.88 -4.94 20.64
N ARG A 220 13.84 -4.63 19.76
CA ARG A 220 13.71 -3.66 18.66
C ARG A 220 14.26 -4.26 17.38
N GLY A 221 13.64 -3.90 16.27
CA GLY A 221 13.98 -4.45 14.96
C GLY A 221 13.32 -3.68 13.83
N CYS A 222 13.70 -4.03 12.61
CA CYS A 222 13.07 -3.54 11.40
C CYS A 222 11.79 -4.32 11.16
N ILE A 223 10.66 -3.62 11.17
CA ILE A 223 9.34 -4.23 10.95
C ILE A 223 8.52 -3.40 9.97
N CYS A 224 7.52 -4.04 9.38
CA CYS A 224 6.60 -3.37 8.48
C CYS A 224 5.79 -2.28 9.21
N PRO A 225 5.57 -1.13 8.54
CA PRO A 225 4.62 -0.13 9.00
C PRO A 225 3.22 -0.73 9.17
N ASN A 226 2.41 -0.12 10.03
CA ASN A 226 1.03 -0.56 10.22
C ASN A 226 0.26 -0.49 8.89
N GLY A 227 -0.44 -1.56 8.53
CA GLY A 227 -1.20 -1.68 7.28
C GLY A 227 -0.43 -2.30 6.12
N PHE A 228 0.86 -2.59 6.28
CA PHE A 228 1.69 -3.29 5.30
C PHE A 228 1.89 -4.75 5.69
N PHE A 229 2.14 -5.58 4.68
CA PHE A 229 2.40 -7.01 4.80
C PHE A 229 3.84 -7.30 4.40
N LEU A 230 4.48 -8.21 5.14
CA LEU A 230 5.80 -8.72 4.78
C LEU A 230 5.66 -9.73 3.62
N ASN A 231 6.38 -9.47 2.53
CA ASN A 231 6.49 -10.37 1.38
C ASN A 231 7.98 -10.63 1.11
N GLY A 232 8.47 -11.79 1.56
CA GLY A 232 9.91 -12.07 1.58
C GLY A 232 10.64 -11.12 2.52
N SER A 233 11.43 -10.19 1.97
CA SER A 233 12.18 -9.17 2.72
C SER A 233 11.58 -7.76 2.63
N ASP A 234 10.56 -7.55 1.80
CA ASP A 234 10.00 -6.23 1.52
C ASP A 234 8.61 -6.07 2.14
N CYS A 235 8.31 -4.86 2.60
CA CYS A 235 6.97 -4.50 3.06
C CYS A 235 6.16 -3.93 1.90
N VAL A 236 5.02 -4.58 1.63
CA VAL A 236 4.12 -4.27 0.52
C VAL A 236 2.72 -3.94 1.04
N THR A 237 1.96 -3.22 0.23
CA THR A 237 0.54 -2.95 0.50
C THR A 237 -0.29 -4.23 0.34
N PRO A 238 -1.50 -4.30 0.93
CA PRO A 238 -2.36 -5.46 0.78
C PRO A 238 -2.66 -5.78 -0.69
N GLU A 239 -2.84 -4.76 -1.54
CA GLU A 239 -3.12 -4.91 -2.97
C GLU A 239 -1.94 -5.49 -3.77
N GLU A 240 -0.72 -5.35 -3.27
CA GLU A 240 0.50 -5.87 -3.88
C GLU A 240 0.77 -7.33 -3.49
N CYS A 241 0.00 -7.91 -2.56
CA CYS A 241 0.05 -9.35 -2.30
C CYS A 241 -0.63 -10.13 -3.43
N GLN A 242 0.02 -11.19 -3.93
CA GLN A 242 -0.46 -12.00 -5.06
C GLN A 242 -1.85 -12.66 -4.85
N CYS A 243 -2.29 -12.81 -3.60
CA CYS A 243 -3.59 -13.37 -3.24
C CYS A 243 -4.59 -12.32 -2.72
N TYR A 244 -4.42 -11.05 -3.12
CA TYR A 244 -5.40 -10.01 -2.83
C TYR A 244 -6.67 -10.17 -3.68
N SER A 245 -7.80 -10.36 -3.02
CA SER A 245 -9.11 -10.39 -3.65
C SER A 245 -9.80 -9.04 -3.50
N SER A 246 -10.02 -8.36 -4.62
CA SER A 246 -10.72 -7.07 -4.67
C SER A 246 -12.18 -7.19 -4.27
N SER A 247 -12.86 -8.29 -4.62
CA SER A 247 -14.24 -8.54 -4.23
C SER A 247 -14.40 -8.85 -2.74
N ALA A 248 -13.38 -9.44 -2.12
CA ALA A 248 -13.33 -9.66 -0.68
C ALA A 248 -12.80 -8.45 0.10
N GLY A 249 -12.10 -7.52 -0.57
CA GLY A 249 -11.37 -6.41 0.06
C GLY A 249 -10.25 -6.86 1.00
N LYS A 250 -9.67 -8.05 0.78
CA LYS A 250 -8.66 -8.65 1.67
C LYS A 250 -7.74 -9.63 0.95
N VAL A 251 -6.60 -9.92 1.55
CA VAL A 251 -5.67 -10.98 1.12
C VAL A 251 -6.18 -12.34 1.65
N ILE A 252 -6.33 -13.32 0.75
CA ILE A 252 -6.72 -14.69 1.11
C ILE A 252 -5.46 -15.47 1.52
N PRO A 253 -5.44 -16.15 2.68
CA PRO A 253 -4.30 -16.97 3.10
C PRO A 253 -3.96 -18.08 2.10
N ALA A 254 -2.70 -18.47 2.03
CA ALA A 254 -2.26 -19.55 1.15
C ALA A 254 -3.01 -20.86 1.44
N GLY A 255 -3.52 -21.51 0.39
CA GLY A 255 -4.31 -22.74 0.47
C GLY A 255 -5.76 -22.56 0.89
N GLN A 256 -6.20 -21.33 1.18
CA GLN A 256 -7.59 -21.03 1.53
C GLN A 256 -8.40 -20.52 0.34
N SER A 257 -9.71 -20.65 0.47
CA SER A 257 -10.69 -20.07 -0.44
C SER A 257 -11.63 -19.12 0.29
N PHE A 258 -12.14 -18.14 -0.45
CA PHE A 258 -13.14 -17.20 0.02
C PHE A 258 -14.26 -17.09 -1.00
N ILE A 259 -15.49 -17.20 -0.51
CA ILE A 259 -16.70 -17.01 -1.31
C ILE A 259 -17.22 -15.60 -1.02
N ASN A 260 -17.50 -14.83 -2.07
CA ASN A 260 -18.01 -13.47 -1.90
C ASN A 260 -19.42 -13.45 -1.27
N ASN A 261 -19.82 -12.30 -0.73
CA ASN A 261 -21.10 -12.20 0.00
C ASN A 261 -22.34 -12.43 -0.86
N GLN A 262 -22.20 -12.41 -2.19
CA GLN A 262 -23.25 -12.66 -3.16
C GLN A 262 -23.29 -14.13 -3.62
N CYS A 263 -22.37 -14.98 -3.15
CA CYS A 263 -22.18 -16.35 -3.62
C CYS A 263 -22.18 -16.43 -5.16
N SER A 264 -21.48 -15.49 -5.81
CA SER A 264 -21.33 -15.43 -7.28
C SER A 264 -19.93 -15.85 -7.73
N GLU A 265 -18.96 -15.83 -6.82
CA GLU A 265 -17.61 -16.28 -7.10
C GLU A 265 -16.96 -16.89 -5.86
N VAL A 266 -16.03 -17.81 -6.10
CA VAL A 266 -15.11 -18.36 -5.12
C VAL A 266 -13.68 -18.12 -5.59
N CYS A 267 -12.87 -17.48 -4.75
CA CYS A 267 -11.47 -17.21 -5.02
C CYS A 267 -10.59 -18.09 -4.12
N THR A 268 -9.66 -18.82 -4.73
CA THR A 268 -8.71 -19.70 -4.03
C THR A 268 -7.29 -19.19 -4.22
N CYS A 269 -6.53 -19.10 -3.12
CA CYS A 269 -5.12 -18.73 -3.15
C CYS A 269 -4.25 -19.99 -3.26
N ASN A 270 -3.58 -20.18 -4.39
CA ASN A 270 -2.74 -21.35 -4.67
C ASN A 270 -1.26 -21.16 -4.28
N GLY A 271 -0.96 -20.24 -3.36
CA GLY A 271 0.41 -19.87 -2.95
C GLY A 271 1.14 -18.96 -3.95
N ASN A 272 0.93 -19.17 -5.26
CA ASN A 272 1.56 -18.39 -6.34
C ASN A 272 0.60 -17.43 -7.07
N GLY A 273 -0.61 -17.24 -6.54
CA GLY A 273 -1.61 -16.37 -7.14
C GLY A 273 -3.05 -16.70 -6.76
N LEU A 274 -3.94 -15.76 -7.07
CA LEU A 274 -5.37 -15.86 -6.87
C LEU A 274 -6.07 -16.44 -8.10
N THR A 275 -6.89 -17.47 -7.91
CA THR A 275 -7.76 -18.02 -8.95
C THR A 275 -9.21 -17.86 -8.51
N CYS A 276 -10.02 -17.11 -9.25
CA CYS A 276 -11.44 -16.90 -8.98
C CYS A 276 -12.29 -17.60 -10.03
N ASN A 277 -13.25 -18.39 -9.59
CA ASN A 277 -14.20 -19.12 -10.43
C ASN A 277 -15.63 -18.70 -10.11
N ASN A 278 -16.51 -18.84 -11.09
CA ASN A 278 -17.94 -18.68 -10.88
C ASN A 278 -18.41 -19.67 -9.81
N TYR A 279 -19.22 -19.19 -8.88
CA TYR A 279 -19.79 -19.95 -7.79
C TYR A 279 -21.27 -19.64 -7.75
N ASN A 280 -22.14 -20.63 -7.70
CA ASN A 280 -23.58 -20.43 -7.57
C ASN A 280 -24.13 -21.51 -6.65
N CYS A 281 -24.98 -21.10 -5.71
CA CYS A 281 -25.69 -22.06 -4.88
C CYS A 281 -26.65 -22.92 -5.72
N ASP A 282 -26.98 -24.11 -5.22
CA ASP A 282 -28.02 -24.93 -5.83
C ASP A 282 -29.33 -24.14 -5.98
N THR A 283 -30.16 -24.50 -6.95
CA THR A 283 -31.48 -23.88 -7.15
C THR A 283 -32.40 -24.02 -5.94
N ASN A 284 -32.20 -25.05 -5.11
CA ASN A 284 -32.86 -25.29 -3.83
C ASN A 284 -32.00 -24.87 -2.63
N ALA A 285 -31.01 -24.02 -2.82
CA ALA A 285 -30.24 -23.37 -1.76
C ALA A 285 -30.40 -21.85 -1.80
N ARG A 286 -29.97 -21.21 -0.72
CA ARG A 286 -29.90 -19.75 -0.60
C ARG A 286 -28.49 -19.34 -0.18
N CYS A 287 -28.02 -18.22 -0.72
CA CYS A 287 -26.79 -17.60 -0.26
C CYS A 287 -27.03 -16.88 1.06
N ARG A 288 -26.22 -17.17 2.07
CA ARG A 288 -26.21 -16.49 3.37
C ARG A 288 -24.88 -15.78 3.58
N THR A 289 -24.95 -14.49 3.88
CA THR A 289 -23.76 -13.72 4.26
C THR A 289 -23.37 -14.01 5.71
N THR A 290 -22.09 -14.33 5.93
CA THR A 290 -21.51 -14.55 7.25
C THR A 290 -20.32 -13.61 7.48
N ARG A 291 -19.68 -13.68 8.67
CA ARG A 291 -18.44 -12.94 8.92
C ARG A 291 -17.25 -13.47 8.12
N GLU A 292 -17.32 -14.71 7.65
CA GLU A 292 -16.25 -15.41 6.94
C GLU A 292 -16.41 -15.36 5.42
N GLY A 293 -17.56 -14.90 4.92
CA GLY A 293 -17.89 -14.81 3.50
C GLY A 293 -19.33 -15.25 3.21
N GLY A 294 -19.67 -15.43 1.94
CA GLY A 294 -20.89 -16.08 1.51
C GLY A 294 -20.87 -17.59 1.79
N ARG A 295 -22.01 -18.16 2.16
CA ARG A 295 -22.19 -19.60 2.33
C ARG A 295 -23.54 -20.02 1.75
N CYS A 296 -23.54 -21.05 0.91
CA CYS A 296 -24.79 -21.66 0.46
C CYS A 296 -25.38 -22.54 1.56
N GLU A 297 -26.69 -22.41 1.79
CA GLU A 297 -27.44 -23.25 2.72
C GLU A 297 -28.66 -23.81 1.98
N CYS A 298 -28.85 -25.13 2.02
CA CYS A 298 -30.04 -25.74 1.45
C CYS A 298 -31.32 -25.17 2.07
N ASN A 299 -32.34 -24.97 1.23
CA ASN A 299 -33.64 -24.51 1.64
C ASN A 299 -34.31 -25.56 2.54
N ARG A 300 -35.31 -25.12 3.30
CA ARG A 300 -35.99 -25.98 4.28
C ARG A 300 -36.61 -27.20 3.60
N GLY A 301 -36.28 -28.39 4.08
CA GLY A 301 -36.71 -29.66 3.50
C GLY A 301 -35.67 -30.31 2.61
N PHE A 302 -34.61 -29.61 2.23
CA PHE A 302 -33.48 -30.17 1.49
C PHE A 302 -32.28 -30.42 2.43
N LEU A 303 -31.46 -31.41 2.10
CA LEU A 303 -30.21 -31.76 2.77
C LEU A 303 -29.07 -31.75 1.76
N GLY A 304 -27.88 -31.38 2.22
CA GLY A 304 -26.70 -31.29 1.38
C GLY A 304 -25.74 -30.20 1.85
N ASP A 305 -24.78 -29.86 1.01
CA ASP A 305 -23.74 -28.87 1.31
C ASP A 305 -24.09 -27.44 0.84
N GLY A 306 -25.22 -27.26 0.16
CA GLY A 306 -25.69 -25.99 -0.39
C GLY A 306 -25.32 -25.78 -1.86
N LEU A 307 -24.40 -26.58 -2.40
CA LEU A 307 -24.09 -26.67 -3.83
C LEU A 307 -24.82 -27.83 -4.49
N ASP A 308 -25.06 -28.88 -3.71
CA ASP A 308 -25.95 -29.98 -4.05
C ASP A 308 -26.96 -30.13 -2.92
N CYS A 309 -28.25 -30.04 -3.25
CA CYS A 309 -29.34 -30.07 -2.28
C CYS A 309 -30.40 -31.06 -2.73
N GLU A 310 -30.47 -32.18 -2.02
CA GLU A 310 -31.43 -33.24 -2.27
C GLU A 310 -32.60 -33.17 -1.28
N CYS A 311 -33.77 -33.63 -1.70
CA CYS A 311 -34.95 -33.61 -0.85
C CYS A 311 -34.79 -34.57 0.35
N ASN A 312 -35.07 -34.08 1.55
CA ASN A 312 -35.07 -34.89 2.77
C ASN A 312 -36.29 -35.81 2.81
N THR A 313 -36.13 -37.04 2.34
CA THR A 313 -37.23 -38.02 2.30
C THR A 313 -37.73 -38.43 3.70
N GLN A 314 -36.99 -38.13 4.77
CA GLN A 314 -37.43 -38.31 6.16
C GLN A 314 -38.33 -37.14 6.59
N GLY A 315 -39.61 -37.22 6.23
CA GLY A 315 -40.64 -36.23 6.60
C GLY A 315 -41.05 -35.26 5.50
N TYR A 316 -40.48 -35.38 4.29
CA TYR A 316 -40.91 -34.65 3.09
C TYR A 316 -41.09 -35.61 1.92
N LEU A 317 -41.95 -35.18 0.98
CA LEU A 317 -42.26 -35.81 -0.28
C LEU A 317 -41.56 -35.07 -1.41
N VAL A 318 -41.08 -35.85 -2.38
CA VAL A 318 -40.57 -35.33 -3.65
C VAL A 318 -41.76 -35.08 -4.57
N ASP A 319 -41.95 -33.83 -4.99
CA ASP A 319 -43.00 -33.40 -5.92
C ASP A 319 -42.35 -32.60 -7.06
N GLY A 320 -41.87 -33.33 -8.07
CA GLY A 320 -41.02 -32.76 -9.11
C GLY A 320 -39.71 -32.20 -8.53
N SER A 321 -39.44 -30.91 -8.77
CA SER A 321 -38.28 -30.19 -8.20
C SER A 321 -38.53 -29.63 -6.79
N ARG A 322 -39.71 -29.87 -6.19
CA ARG A 322 -40.06 -29.35 -4.86
C ARG A 322 -39.98 -30.46 -3.81
N CYS A 323 -39.44 -30.10 -2.65
CA CYS A 323 -39.49 -30.92 -1.46
C CYS A 323 -40.53 -30.34 -0.49
N ARG A 324 -41.66 -31.03 -0.30
CA ARG A 324 -42.78 -30.51 0.50
C ARG A 324 -43.23 -31.52 1.54
N ARG A 325 -43.88 -31.04 2.60
CA ARG A 325 -44.50 -31.96 3.56
C ARG A 325 -45.79 -32.57 2.99
N PRO A 326 -46.22 -33.74 3.50
CA PRO A 326 -47.55 -34.27 3.24
C PRO A 326 -48.61 -33.22 3.62
N ARG A 327 -49.63 -33.07 2.76
CA ARG A 327 -50.75 -32.14 2.97
C ARG A 327 -51.80 -32.71 3.91
N ASP A 328 -51.89 -34.04 3.93
CA ASP A 328 -52.92 -34.80 4.62
C ASP A 328 -52.41 -36.19 5.04
N CYS A 329 -53.24 -36.93 5.78
CA CYS A 329 -52.95 -38.30 6.19
C CYS A 329 -52.88 -39.30 5.01
N ASP A 330 -53.42 -38.96 3.84
CA ASP A 330 -53.40 -39.85 2.67
C ASP A 330 -52.02 -39.85 2.01
N GLU A 331 -51.30 -38.73 2.09
CA GLU A 331 -49.92 -38.61 1.58
C GLU A 331 -48.85 -39.13 2.55
N VAL A 332 -49.19 -39.35 3.83
CA VAL A 332 -48.25 -39.82 4.88
C VAL A 332 -47.55 -41.15 4.53
N PRO A 333 -48.24 -42.19 4.02
CA PRO A 333 -47.61 -43.46 3.66
C PRO A 333 -46.58 -43.35 2.53
N SER A 334 -46.63 -42.28 1.73
CA SER A 334 -45.66 -42.01 0.67
C SER A 334 -44.36 -41.37 1.18
N VAL A 335 -44.31 -40.96 2.46
CA VAL A 335 -43.12 -40.39 3.09
C VAL A 335 -42.21 -41.52 3.59
N ALA A 336 -40.94 -41.50 3.19
CA ALA A 336 -39.98 -42.51 3.63
C ALA A 336 -39.79 -42.43 5.16
N GLY A 337 -39.92 -43.57 5.84
CA GLY A 337 -39.79 -43.68 7.29
C GLY A 337 -41.05 -43.37 8.09
N TYR A 338 -42.18 -43.03 7.45
CA TYR A 338 -43.48 -42.98 8.11
C TYR A 338 -44.18 -44.34 8.01
N SER A 339 -44.56 -44.92 9.14
CA SER A 339 -45.29 -46.20 9.20
C SER A 339 -46.22 -46.26 10.42
N GLY A 340 -47.33 -47.00 10.29
CA GLY A 340 -48.31 -47.25 11.35
C GLY A 340 -49.26 -46.08 11.67
N SER A 341 -50.21 -46.28 12.58
CA SER A 341 -51.02 -45.17 13.10
C SER A 341 -50.22 -44.34 14.09
N GLY A 342 -50.26 -43.02 14.00
CA GLY A 342 -49.35 -42.16 14.79
C GLY A 342 -49.54 -40.67 14.57
N ARG A 343 -48.71 -39.87 15.26
CA ARG A 343 -48.65 -38.42 15.08
C ARG A 343 -47.64 -38.02 14.00
N TYR A 344 -48.10 -37.31 12.98
CA TYR A 344 -47.30 -36.85 11.84
C TYR A 344 -47.39 -35.34 11.68
N TYR A 345 -46.36 -34.74 11.08
CA TYR A 345 -46.29 -33.30 10.86
C TYR A 345 -46.61 -32.98 9.40
N ILE A 346 -47.74 -32.31 9.18
CA ILE A 346 -48.28 -32.05 7.84
C ILE A 346 -48.31 -30.54 7.54
N LEU A 347 -48.41 -30.17 6.26
CA LEU A 347 -48.55 -28.80 5.79
C LEU A 347 -49.65 -28.72 4.72
N PRO A 348 -50.92 -28.45 5.10
CA PRO A 348 -52.00 -28.25 4.14
C PRO A 348 -51.78 -27.01 3.28
N SER A 349 -52.36 -26.97 2.08
CA SER A 349 -52.16 -25.88 1.12
C SER A 349 -52.60 -24.49 1.62
N THR A 350 -53.55 -24.43 2.54
CA THR A 350 -54.16 -23.19 3.04
C THR A 350 -53.88 -22.92 4.52
N TRP A 351 -53.13 -23.78 5.22
CA TRP A 351 -52.87 -23.69 6.66
C TRP A 351 -51.37 -23.77 6.97
N ARG A 352 -50.96 -23.18 8.11
CA ARG A 352 -49.61 -23.39 8.67
C ARG A 352 -49.41 -24.86 9.04
N ALA A 353 -48.16 -25.34 9.07
CA ALA A 353 -47.87 -26.73 9.46
C ALA A 353 -48.25 -27.02 10.91
N PHE A 354 -48.78 -28.22 11.18
CA PHE A 354 -49.13 -28.69 12.53
C PHE A 354 -49.02 -30.21 12.63
N TRP A 355 -49.01 -30.71 13.87
CA TRP A 355 -49.04 -32.14 14.16
C TRP A 355 -50.47 -32.66 14.10
N VAL A 356 -50.69 -33.80 13.45
CA VAL A 356 -51.98 -34.51 13.38
C VAL A 356 -51.81 -35.97 13.73
N TYR A 357 -52.85 -36.60 14.27
CA TYR A 357 -52.87 -38.06 14.40
C TYR A 357 -53.56 -38.67 13.17
N CYS A 358 -52.86 -39.58 12.48
CA CYS A 358 -53.38 -40.31 11.34
C CYS A 358 -53.62 -41.78 11.72
N ASN A 359 -54.82 -42.29 11.47
CA ASN A 359 -55.13 -43.70 11.66
C ASN A 359 -55.02 -44.44 10.31
N MET A 360 -53.96 -45.24 10.14
CA MET A 360 -53.68 -45.95 8.89
C MET A 360 -54.67 -47.10 8.59
N SER A 361 -55.52 -47.50 9.54
CA SER A 361 -56.57 -48.49 9.30
C SER A 361 -57.81 -47.93 8.59
N GLU A 362 -57.99 -46.59 8.60
CA GLU A 362 -59.15 -45.93 7.95
C GLU A 362 -58.75 -44.76 7.03
N GLY A 363 -57.47 -44.36 6.97
CA GLY A 363 -57.01 -43.17 6.24
C GLY A 363 -57.54 -41.84 6.80
N ARG A 364 -58.23 -41.87 7.93
CA ARG A 364 -58.96 -40.71 8.46
C ARG A 364 -58.10 -39.82 9.35
N TRP A 365 -58.31 -38.52 9.19
CA TRP A 365 -57.85 -37.49 10.11
C TRP A 365 -58.70 -37.48 11.38
N THR A 366 -58.09 -37.45 12.55
CA THR A 366 -58.80 -37.12 13.79
C THR A 366 -58.32 -35.76 14.32
N VAL A 367 -59.20 -34.75 14.27
CA VAL A 367 -58.97 -33.46 14.93
C VAL A 367 -59.23 -33.66 16.42
N GLY A 368 -58.22 -34.08 17.16
CA GLY A 368 -58.27 -34.13 18.62
C GLY A 368 -58.06 -32.75 19.21
N ASN A 369 -59.11 -32.18 19.80
CA ASN A 369 -58.96 -31.09 20.77
C ASN A 369 -57.89 -31.47 21.81
N CYS A 370 -57.09 -30.49 22.23
CA CYS A 370 -56.15 -30.63 23.33
C CYS A 370 -56.79 -31.39 24.51
N TYR A 371 -55.97 -32.22 25.18
CA TYR A 371 -56.30 -33.09 26.32
C TYR A 371 -56.90 -34.45 25.97
N ASN A 372 -56.03 -35.44 25.74
CA ASN A 372 -55.95 -36.64 26.59
C ASN A 372 -54.91 -37.60 26.00
N PHE A 373 -53.77 -37.69 26.67
CA PHE A 373 -52.97 -38.91 26.70
C PHE A 373 -52.91 -39.32 28.17
N TYR A 374 -53.48 -40.49 28.47
CA TYR A 374 -53.06 -41.31 29.60
C TYR A 374 -52.11 -42.38 29.07
#